data_AF-A0A2N7RKU3-F1
#
_entry.id   AF-A0A2N7RKU3-F1
#
_cell.length_a   1.000
_cell.length_b   1.000
_cell.length_c   1.000
_cell.angle_alpha   90.00
_cell.angle_beta   90.00
_cell.angle_gamma   90.00
#
_symmetry.space_group_name_H-M   'P 1'
#
loop_
_entity.id
_entity.type
_entity.pdbx_description
1 polymer ?
#
loop_
_entity_poly.entity_id
_entity_poly.type
_entity_poly.pdbx_seq_one_letter_code
_entity_poly.pdbx_strand_id
1 'polypeptide(L)'
;MALSQRHCLALHGGREAMTMQFNEGDIVRVKCGGPEMTVLCVDGNYFTQEERRTAVFCVYEKDHYLFEQAYPECALDIIRYERRRYARDA
;
A
#
# COMPACT_ATOMS: atom_id res chain seq x y z
N MET A 1 -20.45 0.50 11.28
CA MET A 1 -21.04 0.00 10.03
C MET A 1 -19.89 -0.17 9.04
N ALA A 2 -19.63 -1.41 8.61
CA ALA A 2 -18.47 -1.79 7.81
C ALA A 2 -18.66 -1.39 6.34
N LEU A 3 -17.73 -0.61 5.78
CA LEU A 3 -17.71 -0.32 4.35
C LEU A 3 -17.00 -1.45 3.60
N SER A 4 -17.83 -2.42 3.21
CA SER A 4 -17.85 -3.10 1.91
C SER A 4 -16.51 -3.27 1.17
N GLN A 5 -15.89 -4.45 1.33
CA GLN A 5 -14.96 -5.05 0.36
C GLN A 5 -15.56 -4.97 -1.05
N ARG A 6 -14.99 -4.16 -1.93
CA ARG A 6 -15.22 -4.27 -3.37
C ARG A 6 -13.90 -4.61 -4.04
N HIS A 7 -13.84 -5.87 -4.48
CA HIS A 7 -12.91 -6.40 -5.46
C HIS A 7 -12.48 -5.32 -6.47
N CYS A 8 -11.21 -4.96 -6.45
CA CYS A 8 -10.57 -4.26 -7.56
C CYS A 8 -10.39 -5.29 -8.70
N LEU A 9 -11.41 -5.43 -9.54
CA LEU A 9 -11.31 -6.17 -10.80
C LEU A 9 -10.49 -5.34 -11.79
N ALA A 10 -9.23 -5.73 -11.98
CA ALA A 10 -8.40 -5.24 -13.06
C ALA A 10 -9.03 -5.62 -14.41
N LEU A 11 -9.54 -4.62 -15.14
CA LEU A 11 -10.02 -4.78 -16.51
C LEU A 11 -8.86 -4.58 -17.51
N HIS A 12 -8.79 -5.51 -18.45
CA HIS A 12 -7.70 -5.80 -19.39
C HIS A 12 -7.22 -4.67 -20.31
N GLY A 13 -5.95 -4.74 -20.71
CA GLY A 13 -5.49 -4.10 -21.95
C GLY A 13 -3.98 -4.09 -22.23
N GLY A 14 -3.31 -5.24 -22.28
CA GLY A 14 -2.07 -5.43 -23.08
C GLY A 14 -0.75 -4.75 -22.61
N ARG A 15 0.29 -5.60 -22.48
CA ARG A 15 1.73 -5.32 -22.35
C ARG A 15 2.27 -4.97 -20.95
N GLU A 16 3.13 -5.89 -20.51
CA GLU A 16 3.99 -5.88 -19.32
C GLU A 16 3.24 -5.81 -17.99
N ALA A 17 2.97 -6.99 -17.43
CA ALA A 17 2.70 -7.16 -16.02
C ALA A 17 3.94 -6.70 -15.24
N MET A 18 4.05 -5.40 -15.02
CA MET A 18 4.89 -4.83 -13.98
C MET A 18 4.41 -5.48 -12.69
N THR A 19 5.23 -6.38 -12.13
CA THR A 19 4.97 -7.00 -10.84
C THR A 19 4.73 -5.88 -9.83
N MET A 20 3.47 -5.65 -9.47
CA MET A 20 3.10 -4.68 -8.44
C MET A 20 3.83 -5.11 -7.17
N GLN A 21 4.75 -4.26 -6.69
CA GLN A 21 5.61 -4.60 -5.56
C GLN A 21 4.82 -4.64 -4.24
N PHE A 22 3.70 -3.92 -4.19
CA PHE A 22 2.86 -3.73 -3.01
C PHE A 22 1.55 -4.50 -3.13
N ASN A 23 1.09 -5.05 -2.01
CA ASN A 23 -0.19 -5.73 -1.85
C ASN A 23 -0.97 -5.12 -0.69
N GLU A 24 -2.30 -5.25 -0.73
CA GLU A 24 -3.16 -4.91 0.40
C GLU A 24 -2.68 -5.62 1.68
N GLY A 25 -2.57 -4.88 2.78
CA GLY A 25 -2.08 -5.36 4.06
C GLY A 25 -0.55 -5.27 4.24
N ASP A 26 0.21 -4.93 3.20
CA ASP A 26 1.65 -4.67 3.37
C ASP A 26 1.86 -3.48 4.33
N ILE A 27 2.85 -3.61 5.21
CA ILE A 27 3.31 -2.51 6.06
C ILE A 27 4.43 -1.78 5.34
N VAL A 28 4.26 -0.48 5.16
CA VAL A 28 5.17 0.39 4.41
C VAL A 28 5.51 1.64 5.21
N ARG A 29 6.55 2.35 4.78
CA ARG A 29 6.88 3.68 5.27
C ARG A 29 7.43 4.52 4.13
N VAL A 30 7.25 5.84 4.21
CA VAL A 30 7.88 6.77 3.27
C VAL A 30 9.40 6.75 3.47
N LYS A 31 10.16 6.68 2.38
CA LYS A 31 11.64 6.64 2.39
C LYS A 31 12.29 7.81 3.13
N CYS A 32 11.68 8.99 3.07
CA CYS A 32 12.16 10.18 3.79
C CYS A 32 11.78 10.22 5.28
N GLY A 33 11.16 9.16 5.80
CA GLY A 33 10.68 9.07 7.17
C GLY A 33 9.18 9.34 7.27
N GLY A 34 8.59 8.98 8.41
CA GLY A 34 7.16 9.03 8.65
C GLY A 34 6.66 7.85 9.49
N PRO A 35 5.35 7.80 9.77
CA PRO A 35 4.74 6.67 10.46
C PRO A 35 4.78 5.40 9.58
N GLU A 36 4.61 4.25 10.22
CA GLU A 36 4.28 3.01 9.50
C GLU A 36 2.83 3.09 9.03
N MET A 37 2.60 2.63 7.82
CA MET A 37 1.30 2.68 7.17
C MET A 37 0.95 1.31 6.60
N THR A 38 -0.33 1.00 6.55
CA THR A 38 -0.84 -0.22 5.92
C THR A 38 -1.34 0.10 4.53
N VAL A 39 -0.95 -0.68 3.52
CA VAL A 39 -1.46 -0.56 2.16
C VAL A 39 -2.92 -1.02 2.11
N LEU A 40 -3.79 -0.19 1.54
CA LEU A 40 -5.20 -0.49 1.29
C LEU A 40 -5.42 -1.04 -0.11
N CYS A 41 -4.84 -0.38 -1.12
CA CYS A 41 -4.92 -0.83 -2.51
C CYS A 41 -3.87 -0.13 -3.37
N VAL A 42 -3.75 -0.62 -4.60
CA VAL A 42 -2.83 -0.12 -5.63
C VAL A 42 -3.65 0.23 -6.87
N ASP A 43 -3.55 1.46 -7.35
CA ASP A 43 -4.25 1.94 -8.55
C ASP A 43 -3.24 2.43 -9.60
N GLY A 44 -3.18 1.72 -10.72
CA GLY A 44 -2.29 2.04 -11.85
C GLY A 44 -2.74 3.25 -12.69
N ASN A 45 -3.98 3.73 -12.52
CA ASN A 45 -4.57 4.78 -13.36
C ASN A 45 -4.83 6.09 -12.60
N TYR A 46 -4.43 6.18 -11.33
CA TYR A 46 -4.75 7.34 -10.49
C TYR A 46 -4.12 8.64 -11.02
N PHE A 47 -2.87 8.58 -11.49
CA PHE A 47 -2.17 9.74 -12.05
C PHE A 47 -2.38 9.81 -13.57
N THR A 48 -3.47 10.44 -13.99
CA THR A 48 -3.86 10.51 -15.41
C THR A 48 -2.97 11.40 -16.28
N GLN A 49 -2.17 12.29 -15.68
CA GLN A 49 -1.29 13.23 -16.38
C GLN A 49 0.18 12.76 -16.44
N GLU A 50 0.53 11.72 -15.70
CA GLU A 50 1.88 11.16 -15.67
C GLU A 50 1.80 9.71 -16.13
N GLU A 51 2.33 9.44 -17.32
CA GLU A 51 2.36 8.08 -17.85
C GLU A 51 3.00 7.13 -16.82
N ARG A 52 2.25 6.09 -16.43
CA ARG A 52 2.72 4.93 -15.66
C ARG A 52 3.06 5.17 -14.19
N ARG A 53 2.49 6.20 -13.54
CA ARG A 53 2.58 6.28 -12.07
C ARG A 53 1.44 5.53 -11.42
N THR A 54 1.78 4.41 -10.80
CA THR A 54 0.93 3.68 -9.88
C THR A 54 0.84 4.42 -8.54
N ALA A 55 -0.37 4.62 -8.03
CA ALA A 55 -0.61 5.11 -6.69
C ALA A 55 -0.80 3.95 -5.71
N VAL A 56 -0.13 4.02 -4.57
CA VAL A 56 -0.30 3.10 -3.44
C VAL A 56 -1.07 3.86 -2.35
N PHE A 57 -2.30 3.44 -2.09
CA PHE A 57 -3.12 4.00 -1.04
C PHE A 57 -2.75 3.38 0.29
N CYS A 58 -2.43 4.22 1.27
CA CYS A 58 -1.94 3.81 2.57
C CYS A 58 -2.76 4.46 3.68
N VAL A 59 -2.87 3.80 4.83
CA VAL A 59 -3.51 4.32 6.03
C VAL A 59 -2.60 4.20 7.25
N TYR A 60 -2.65 5.18 8.14
CA TYR A 60 -2.11 5.06 9.49
C TYR A 60 -3.02 5.69 10.53
N GLU A 61 -2.92 5.22 11.76
CA GLU A 61 -3.64 5.78 12.90
C GLU A 61 -2.70 6.67 13.73
N LYS A 62 -3.20 7.84 14.14
CA LYS A 62 -2.53 8.71 15.10
C LYS A 62 -3.57 9.44 15.95
N ASP A 63 -3.41 9.42 17.26
CA ASP A 63 -4.27 10.14 18.21
C ASP A 63 -5.77 9.79 18.05
N HIS A 64 -6.10 8.53 17.75
CA HIS A 64 -7.45 8.03 17.44
C HIS A 64 -8.05 8.50 16.11
N TYR A 65 -7.25 9.09 15.22
CA TYR A 65 -7.65 9.46 13.87
C TYR A 65 -6.99 8.55 12.84
N LEU A 66 -7.75 8.18 11.80
CA LEU A 66 -7.23 7.48 10.62
C LEU A 66 -6.88 8.50 9.53
N PHE A 67 -5.67 8.38 9.00
CA PHE A 67 -5.16 9.23 7.94
C PHE A 67 -4.91 8.39 6.70
N GLU A 68 -5.62 8.69 5.62
CA GLU A 68 -5.49 8.03 4.32
C GLU A 68 -4.68 8.92 3.36
N GLN A 69 -3.65 8.37 2.73
CA GLN A 69 -2.80 9.09 1.78
C GLN A 69 -2.37 8.17 0.62
N ALA A 70 -2.27 8.75 -0.57
CA ALA A 70 -1.75 8.07 -1.76
C ALA A 70 -0.31 8.50 -2.03
N TYR A 71 0.57 7.53 -2.26
CA TYR A 71 1.98 7.76 -2.58
C TYR A 71 2.34 7.11 -3.91
N PRO A 72 3.30 7.67 -4.67
CA PRO A 72 3.92 6.93 -5.76
C PRO A 72 4.75 5.77 -5.18
N GLU A 73 4.81 4.64 -5.88
CA GLU A 73 5.58 3.46 -5.48
C GLU A 73 7.03 3.79 -5.10
N CYS A 74 7.66 4.71 -5.85
CA CYS A 74 9.05 5.09 -5.64
C CYS A 74 9.32 5.78 -4.29
N ALA A 75 8.29 6.32 -3.63
CA ALA A 75 8.41 7.00 -2.34
C ALA A 75 8.34 6.05 -1.13
N LEU A 76 7.97 4.79 -1.32
CA LEU A 76 7.69 3.84 -0.24
C LEU A 76 8.75 2.75 -0.15
N ASP A 77 9.01 2.30 1.08
CA ASP A 77 9.73 1.06 1.40
C ASP A 77 8.77 0.09 2.10
N ILE A 78 8.87 -1.20 1.75
CA ILE A 78 8.17 -2.27 2.46
C ILE A 78 8.95 -2.60 3.74
N ILE A 79 8.27 -2.50 4.89
CA ILE A 79 8.79 -2.95 6.17
C ILE A 79 8.61 -4.46 6.23
N ARG A 80 9.63 -5.18 5.76
CA ARG A 80 9.74 -6.62 6.00
C ARG A 80 10.21 -6.82 7.43
N TYR A 81 9.28 -7.03 8.36
CA TYR A 81 9.66 -7.68 9.61
C TYR A 81 10.22 -9.05 9.23
N GLU A 82 11.54 -9.23 9.34
CA GLU A 82 12.04 -10.56 9.61
C GLU A 82 11.21 -11.05 10.78
N ARG A 83 10.44 -12.13 10.59
CA ARG A 83 9.72 -12.79 11.68
C ARG A 83 10.78 -13.26 12.67
N ARG A 84 11.25 -12.38 13.56
CA ARG A 84 11.60 -12.76 14.92
C ARG A 84 10.30 -13.30 15.47
N ARG A 85 10.14 -14.61 15.27
CA ARG A 85 9.28 -15.46 16.08
C ARG A 85 9.59 -15.04 17.51
N TYR A 86 8.73 -14.22 18.10
CA TYR A 86 8.56 -14.30 19.54
C TYR A 86 8.09 -15.74 19.76
N ALA A 87 9.04 -16.62 20.08
CA ALA A 87 8.74 -17.84 20.77
C ALA A 87 7.91 -17.40 21.96
N ARG A 88 6.61 -17.70 21.91
CA ARG A 88 5.73 -17.51 23.03
C ARG A 88 6.18 -18.59 24.00
N ASP A 89 6.98 -18.22 25.00
CA ASP A 89 7.22 -19.10 26.13
C ASP A 89 5.86 -19.37 26.78
N ALA A 90 5.40 -20.61 26.64
CA ALA A 90 4.36 -21.25 27.42
C ALA A 90 4.65 -22.75 27.48
#